data_AF-A0A2N0P204-F1
#
_entry.id   AF-A0A2N0P204-F1
#
_cell.length_a   1.000
_cell.length_b   1.000
_cell.length_c   1.000
_cell.angle_alpha   90.00
_cell.angle_beta   90.00
_cell.angle_gamma   90.00
#
_symmetry.space_group_name_H-M   'P 1'
#
loop_
_entity.id
_entity.type
_entity.pdbx_description
1 polymer ?
#
loop_
_entity_poly.entity_id
_entity_poly.type
_entity_poly.pdbx_seq_one_letter_code
_entity_poly.pdbx_strand_id
1 'polypeptide(L)'
;VGLGGCDPSIQGAIYYRDHWSQHCAQEIRNSCCVPSLIITVAGPWFCVLGAVFLNRVVVQPLTDTIPFTVNLRNDVQVMRIARLFQALDIAFDHLTSFYQKVELSSLPSERRFFPYIQQAGFGNNAFSFTYICEILDDHSRPIWKAMRDDNNKMIVVKFALKYNAKAHIICAEKNYAPELLYYSDEEEAKRLGGYKMIIMEYIDGISLARKFNRGEIKTKNNIYADVKESMKLLHDKNLVFADLRTPNILVDEIDGCQRAKLIDFDWCGVHNQDRYPLSMNPKISWPYGVKPYALLQKDHDLTWLNELKELL
;
A
#
# COMPACT_ATOMS: atom_id res chain seq x y z
N VAL A 1 4.16 5.32 29.60
CA VAL A 1 2.73 5.24 29.21
C VAL A 1 2.16 3.96 29.80
N GLY A 2 1.00 3.98 30.48
CA GLY A 2 0.35 2.74 30.96
C GLY A 2 0.00 2.62 32.45
N LEU A 3 -0.20 3.72 33.18
CA LEU A 3 -0.82 3.72 34.51
C LEU A 3 -2.17 4.45 34.46
N GLY A 4 -3.20 3.92 35.12
CA GLY A 4 -4.48 4.63 35.33
C GLY A 4 -5.72 4.08 34.60
N GLY A 5 -5.75 2.80 34.21
CA GLY A 5 -6.97 2.16 33.66
C GLY A 5 -7.29 2.48 32.20
N CYS A 6 -6.40 3.18 31.49
CA CYS A 6 -6.48 3.45 30.06
C CYS A 6 -5.48 2.60 29.28
N ASP A 7 -5.83 2.24 28.03
CA ASP A 7 -4.92 1.54 27.12
C ASP A 7 -3.64 2.38 26.90
N PRO A 8 -2.45 1.84 27.22
CA PRO A 8 -1.20 2.56 27.04
C PRO A 8 -0.93 2.98 25.58
N SER A 9 -1.32 2.18 24.59
CA SER A 9 -1.11 2.53 23.18
C SER A 9 -1.91 3.77 22.79
N ILE A 10 -3.16 3.86 23.25
CA ILE A 10 -4.03 5.00 23.01
C ILE A 10 -3.51 6.24 23.75
N GLN A 11 -3.12 6.09 25.03
CA GLN A 11 -2.55 7.18 25.82
C GLN A 11 -1.28 7.74 25.14
N GLY A 12 -0.41 6.87 24.64
CA GLY A 12 0.82 7.27 23.96
C GLY A 12 0.55 7.98 22.64
N ALA A 13 -0.39 7.46 21.83
CA ALA A 13 -0.80 8.07 20.57
C ALA A 13 -1.44 9.46 20.76
N ILE A 14 -2.29 9.62 21.79
CA ILE A 14 -2.90 10.91 22.14
C ILE A 14 -1.83 11.90 22.61
N TYR A 15 -0.93 11.48 23.50
CA TYR A 15 0.16 12.33 23.96
C TYR A 15 1.05 12.80 22.80
N TYR A 16 1.43 11.88 21.90
CA TYR A 16 2.18 12.20 20.70
C TYR A 16 1.46 13.26 19.85
N ARG A 17 0.17 13.06 19.56
CA ARG A 17 -0.65 14.01 18.80
C ARG A 17 -0.67 15.37 19.50
N ASP A 18 -0.96 15.40 20.80
CA ASP A 18 -1.19 16.63 21.53
C ASP A 18 0.11 17.44 21.67
N HIS A 19 1.22 16.77 22.00
CA HIS A 19 2.55 17.39 22.07
C HIS A 19 2.93 18.00 20.72
N TRP A 20 2.86 17.20 19.66
CA TRP A 20 3.24 17.67 18.34
C TRP A 20 2.23 18.63 17.74
N SER A 21 1.02 18.80 18.26
CA SER A 21 0.08 19.83 17.77
C SER A 21 0.34 21.23 18.36
N GLN A 22 1.20 21.35 19.36
CA GLN A 22 1.47 22.63 20.03
C GLN A 22 2.13 23.65 19.11
N HIS A 23 1.88 24.95 19.32
CA HIS A 23 2.50 26.02 18.53
C HIS A 23 4.03 26.00 18.57
N CYS A 24 4.63 25.67 19.72
CA CYS A 24 6.08 25.60 19.87
C CYS A 24 6.75 24.53 18.97
N ALA A 25 6.00 23.53 18.52
CA ALA A 25 6.51 22.46 17.65
C ALA A 25 6.21 22.69 16.15
N GLN A 26 5.65 23.85 15.79
CA GLN A 26 5.17 24.12 14.44
C GLN A 26 6.28 24.09 13.38
N GLU A 27 7.45 24.65 13.67
CA GLU A 27 8.57 24.66 12.71
C GLU A 27 9.08 23.25 12.42
N ILE A 28 9.20 22.39 13.44
CA ILE A 28 9.59 20.99 13.27
C ILE A 28 8.53 20.23 12.46
N ARG A 29 7.24 20.44 12.79
CA ARG A 29 6.13 19.87 12.01
C ARG A 29 6.16 20.32 10.56
N ASN A 30 6.49 21.57 10.29
CA ASN A 30 6.56 22.09 8.94
C ASN A 30 7.71 21.46 8.15
N SER A 31 8.83 21.15 8.82
CA SER A 31 10.01 20.54 8.19
C SER A 31 9.88 19.04 7.92
N CYS A 32 9.12 18.29 8.72
CA CYS A 32 9.10 16.82 8.60
C CYS A 32 7.79 16.18 9.10
N CYS A 33 7.68 14.85 8.91
CA CYS A 33 6.57 14.04 9.43
C CYS A 33 6.73 13.67 10.90
N VAL A 34 7.75 14.21 11.58
CA VAL A 34 7.97 14.04 13.02
C VAL A 34 8.00 12.58 13.48
N PRO A 35 8.83 11.72 12.85
CA PRO A 35 8.89 10.31 13.21
C PRO A 35 9.20 10.15 14.70
N SER A 36 8.48 9.29 15.39
CA SER A 36 8.67 9.03 16.81
C SER A 36 8.45 7.56 17.14
N LEU A 37 9.16 7.08 18.16
CA LEU A 37 8.89 5.80 18.79
C LEU A 37 8.07 6.03 20.06
N ILE A 38 6.99 5.29 20.23
CA ILE A 38 6.18 5.29 21.45
C ILE A 38 6.34 3.92 22.10
N ILE A 39 6.96 3.91 23.27
CA ILE A 39 7.14 2.70 24.07
C ILE A 39 6.01 2.59 25.07
N THR A 40 5.30 1.48 25.00
CA THR A 40 4.17 1.17 25.89
C THR A 40 4.53 0.01 26.81
N VAL A 41 4.20 0.18 28.09
CA VAL A 41 4.44 -0.83 29.13
C VAL A 41 3.16 -0.98 29.94
N ALA A 42 2.60 -2.18 29.98
CA ALA A 42 1.44 -2.53 30.80
C ALA A 42 1.77 -3.78 31.62
N GLY A 43 2.13 -3.61 32.89
CA GLY A 43 2.62 -4.71 33.72
C GLY A 43 3.83 -5.40 33.07
N PRO A 44 3.78 -6.71 32.78
CA PRO A 44 4.86 -7.43 32.11
C PRO A 44 4.85 -7.29 30.58
N TRP A 45 3.95 -6.51 30.00
CA TRP A 45 3.77 -6.41 28.56
C TRP A 45 4.47 -5.19 27.99
N PHE A 46 5.24 -5.36 26.92
CA PHE A 46 6.01 -4.33 26.25
C PHE A 46 5.63 -4.26 24.77
N CYS A 47 5.43 -3.06 24.23
CA CYS A 47 5.19 -2.88 22.80
C CYS A 47 5.79 -1.56 22.31
N VAL A 48 6.39 -1.61 21.11
CA VAL A 48 6.93 -0.44 20.41
C VAL A 48 5.98 -0.07 19.29
N LEU A 49 5.51 1.18 19.30
CA LEU A 49 4.73 1.79 18.24
C LEU A 49 5.60 2.81 17.51
N GLY A 50 5.39 2.94 16.21
CA GLY A 50 5.92 4.02 15.39
C GLY A 50 4.82 5.06 15.15
N ALA A 51 5.18 6.33 15.19
CA ALA A 51 4.26 7.44 14.98
C ALA A 51 4.82 8.42 13.96
N VAL A 52 3.94 8.93 13.08
CA VAL A 52 4.22 10.03 12.15
C VAL A 52 3.03 11.00 12.10
N PHE A 53 3.32 12.27 11.83
CA PHE A 53 2.39 13.39 11.75
C PHE A 53 2.27 13.87 10.30
N LEU A 54 1.31 13.32 9.58
CA LEU A 54 0.97 13.70 8.21
C LEU A 54 -0.15 14.77 8.21
N ASN A 55 -1.08 14.70 7.26
CA ASN A 55 -2.38 15.38 7.35
C ASN A 55 -3.23 14.84 8.53
N ARG A 56 -2.85 13.68 9.05
CA ARG A 56 -3.36 13.02 10.24
C ARG A 56 -2.22 12.37 11.00
N VAL A 57 -2.44 12.07 12.27
CA VAL A 57 -1.53 11.25 13.05
C VAL A 57 -1.73 9.78 12.68
N VAL A 58 -0.64 9.11 12.28
CA VAL A 58 -0.60 7.67 12.02
C VAL A 58 0.28 7.04 13.08
N VAL A 59 -0.29 6.13 13.87
CA VAL A 59 0.43 5.33 14.86
C VAL A 59 0.18 3.86 14.56
N GLN A 60 1.25 3.08 14.45
CA GLN A 60 1.16 1.64 14.18
C GLN A 60 2.12 0.85 15.07
N PRO A 61 1.74 -0.37 15.49
CA PRO A 61 2.64 -1.28 16.18
C PRO A 61 3.78 -1.69 15.25
N LEU A 62 5.01 -1.47 15.69
CA LEU A 62 6.23 -1.99 15.06
C LEU A 62 6.58 -3.38 15.62
N THR A 63 6.08 -3.68 16.82
CA THR A 63 6.17 -5.01 17.44
C THR A 63 4.79 -5.47 17.86
N ASP A 64 4.61 -6.78 17.98
CA ASP A 64 3.55 -7.35 18.80
C ASP A 64 3.78 -7.03 20.29
N THR A 65 2.83 -7.43 21.13
CA THR A 65 2.94 -7.29 22.58
C THR A 65 3.87 -8.37 23.14
N ILE A 66 5.05 -7.95 23.57
CA ILE A 66 6.12 -8.83 24.03
C ILE A 66 6.02 -9.03 25.55
N PRO A 67 5.88 -10.28 26.04
CA PRO A 67 5.97 -10.56 27.47
C PRO A 67 7.41 -10.46 27.96
N PHE A 68 7.62 -9.61 28.96
CA PHE A 68 8.86 -9.41 29.69
C PHE A 68 8.96 -10.29 30.95
N THR A 69 8.14 -11.34 31.04
CA THR A 69 8.35 -12.45 31.98
C THR A 69 9.52 -13.30 31.50
N VAL A 70 10.74 -12.77 31.66
CA VAL A 70 11.96 -13.41 31.15
C VAL A 70 12.21 -14.71 31.88
N ASN A 71 12.19 -15.82 31.14
CA ASN A 71 12.77 -17.09 31.58
C ASN A 71 14.19 -17.18 31.03
N LEU A 72 15.20 -17.03 31.89
CA LEU A 72 16.61 -17.07 31.49
C LEU A 72 17.05 -18.42 30.90
N ARG A 73 16.25 -19.49 31.05
CA ARG A 73 16.50 -20.79 30.40
C ARG A 73 15.91 -20.89 29.00
N ASN A 74 15.18 -19.87 28.55
CA ASN A 74 14.60 -19.79 27.22
C ASN A 74 15.43 -18.84 26.36
N ASP A 75 16.47 -19.39 25.73
CA ASP A 75 17.39 -18.63 24.89
C ASP A 75 16.67 -17.88 23.75
N VAL A 76 15.58 -18.45 23.21
CA VAL A 76 14.80 -17.80 22.14
C VAL A 76 14.15 -16.52 22.64
N GLN A 77 13.55 -16.55 23.84
CA GLN A 77 12.95 -15.37 24.46
C GLN A 77 14.01 -14.32 24.80
N VAL A 78 15.12 -14.75 25.41
CA VAL A 78 16.23 -13.87 25.77
C VAL A 78 16.80 -13.19 24.53
N MET A 79 17.09 -13.94 23.47
CA MET A 79 17.62 -13.41 22.21
C MET A 79 16.64 -12.46 21.52
N ARG A 80 15.33 -12.75 21.57
CA ARG A 80 14.31 -11.84 21.01
C ARG A 80 14.30 -10.50 21.74
N ILE A 81 14.34 -10.51 23.07
CA ILE A 81 14.36 -9.29 23.88
C ILE A 81 15.68 -8.52 23.68
N ALA A 82 16.82 -9.22 23.64
CA ALA A 82 18.11 -8.60 23.36
C ALA A 82 18.14 -7.91 21.98
N ARG A 83 17.64 -8.59 20.93
CA ARG A 83 17.52 -8.01 19.58
C ARG A 83 16.59 -6.80 19.54
N LEU A 84 15.50 -6.83 20.29
CA LEU A 84 14.58 -5.69 20.41
C LEU A 84 15.30 -4.46 20.97
N PHE A 85 16.03 -4.62 22.07
CA PHE A 85 16.77 -3.51 22.68
C PHE A 85 17.90 -3.02 21.79
N GLN A 86 18.62 -3.92 21.11
CA GLN A 86 19.63 -3.52 20.13
C GLN A 86 19.02 -2.74 18.96
N ALA A 87 17.84 -3.14 18.48
CA ALA A 87 17.13 -2.43 17.42
C ALA A 87 16.63 -1.06 17.89
N LEU A 88 16.16 -0.94 19.14
CA LEU A 88 15.77 0.34 19.74
C LEU A 88 16.95 1.30 19.88
N ASP A 89 18.10 0.80 20.32
CA ASP A 89 19.34 1.56 20.45
C ASP A 89 19.76 2.17 19.10
N ILE A 90 19.83 1.32 18.06
CA ILE A 90 20.11 1.76 16.68
C ILE A 90 19.06 2.77 16.19
N ALA A 91 17.78 2.52 16.48
CA ALA A 91 16.72 3.42 16.06
C ALA A 91 16.79 4.78 16.76
N PHE A 92 17.18 4.84 18.04
CA PHE A 92 17.39 6.08 18.76
C PHE A 92 18.59 6.87 18.21
N ASP A 93 19.68 6.19 17.85
CA ASP A 93 20.83 6.84 17.20
C ASP A 93 20.44 7.45 15.84
N HIS A 94 19.68 6.69 15.04
CA HIS A 94 19.16 7.17 13.76
C HIS A 94 18.20 8.35 13.93
N LEU A 95 17.30 8.28 14.93
CA LEU A 95 16.33 9.35 15.19
C LEU A 95 16.99 10.62 15.71
N THR A 96 17.98 10.48 16.60
CA THR A 96 18.82 11.58 17.08
C THR A 96 19.56 12.23 15.91
N SER A 97 20.21 11.42 15.08
CA SER A 97 20.92 11.88 13.89
C SER A 97 20.00 12.56 12.87
N PHE A 98 18.76 12.07 12.74
CA PHE A 98 17.74 12.68 11.90
C PHE A 98 17.39 14.08 12.42
N TYR A 99 16.97 14.21 13.68
CA TYR A 99 16.57 15.52 14.24
C TYR A 99 17.72 16.52 14.32
N GLN A 100 18.97 16.08 14.45
CA GLN A 100 20.15 16.96 14.35
C GLN A 100 20.37 17.54 12.95
N LYS A 101 19.88 16.86 11.90
CA LYS A 101 20.03 17.24 10.49
C LYS A 101 18.80 17.92 9.91
N VAL A 102 17.67 17.92 10.62
CA VAL A 102 16.45 18.56 10.13
C VAL A 102 16.67 20.08 10.06
N GLU A 103 16.54 20.62 8.86
CA GLU A 103 16.51 22.06 8.64
C GLU A 103 15.12 22.60 8.99
N LEU A 104 15.07 23.49 9.98
CA LEU A 104 13.82 24.08 10.45
C LEU A 104 13.28 25.07 9.41
N SER A 105 11.97 25.00 9.17
CA SER A 105 11.27 25.85 8.21
C SER A 105 10.00 26.40 8.83
N SER A 106 9.76 27.70 8.62
CA SER A 106 8.48 28.32 8.97
C SER A 106 7.37 27.94 7.98
N LEU A 107 7.72 27.50 6.78
CA LEU A 107 6.77 27.06 5.76
C LEU A 107 6.66 25.52 5.72
N PRO A 108 5.44 24.95 5.65
CA PRO A 108 5.25 23.52 5.52
C PRO A 108 5.89 22.96 4.25
N SER A 109 6.67 21.89 4.38
CA SER A 109 7.15 21.10 3.26
C SER A 109 6.12 20.04 2.88
N GLU A 110 5.61 20.09 1.65
CA GLU A 110 4.68 19.07 1.13
C GLU A 110 5.30 17.67 1.11
N ARG A 111 6.63 17.58 1.01
CA ARG A 111 7.37 16.31 1.03
C ARG A 111 7.12 15.49 2.30
N ARG A 112 6.77 16.16 3.41
CA ARG A 112 6.53 15.49 4.69
C ARG A 112 5.31 14.57 4.69
N PHE A 113 4.42 14.72 3.71
CA PHE A 113 3.22 13.90 3.61
C PHE A 113 3.42 12.61 2.81
N PHE A 114 4.57 12.47 2.14
CA PHE A 114 4.86 11.35 1.26
C PHE A 114 5.82 10.35 1.91
N PRO A 115 5.88 9.10 1.41
CA PRO A 115 6.91 8.15 1.80
C PRO A 115 8.31 8.72 1.58
N TYR A 116 9.26 8.36 2.44
CA TYR A 116 10.65 8.83 2.31
C TYR A 116 11.36 8.27 1.06
N ILE A 117 10.87 7.15 0.53
CA ILE A 117 11.44 6.40 -0.59
C ILE A 117 11.17 7.16 -1.89
N GLN A 118 12.22 7.61 -2.55
CA GLN A 118 12.15 8.41 -3.79
C GLN A 118 13.04 7.83 -4.89
N GLN A 119 13.46 6.58 -4.75
CA GLN A 119 14.33 5.89 -5.68
C GLN A 119 13.90 4.43 -5.80
N ALA A 120 14.08 3.87 -6.99
CA ALA A 120 13.83 2.47 -7.28
C ALA A 120 14.96 1.90 -8.14
N GLY A 121 15.23 0.61 -8.00
CA GLY A 121 16.24 -0.10 -8.77
C GLY A 121 17.66 0.03 -8.21
N PHE A 122 18.59 -0.69 -8.87
CA PHE A 122 20.00 -0.73 -8.52
C PHE A 122 20.86 -0.59 -9.78
N GLY A 123 22.05 0.00 -9.60
CA GLY A 123 23.01 0.18 -10.69
C GLY A 123 22.42 0.99 -11.84
N ASN A 124 22.60 0.52 -13.07
CA ASN A 124 22.17 1.23 -14.28
C ASN A 124 20.64 1.29 -14.48
N ASN A 125 19.88 0.49 -13.72
CA ASN A 125 18.41 0.49 -13.77
C ASN A 125 17.80 1.36 -12.65
N ALA A 126 18.62 1.98 -11.82
CA ALA A 126 18.14 2.84 -10.76
C ALA A 126 17.60 4.17 -11.32
N PHE A 127 16.49 4.64 -10.77
CA PHE A 127 15.93 5.94 -11.09
C PHE A 127 15.29 6.59 -9.88
N SER A 128 15.37 7.91 -9.84
CA SER A 128 14.71 8.74 -8.83
C SER A 128 13.36 9.25 -9.32
N PHE A 129 12.49 9.57 -8.38
CA PHE A 129 11.19 10.15 -8.67
C PHE A 129 10.74 11.08 -7.54
N THR A 130 9.92 12.06 -7.92
CA THR A 130 9.32 13.02 -7.00
C THR A 130 7.82 12.79 -6.90
N TYR A 131 7.31 12.62 -5.67
CA TYR A 131 5.87 12.51 -5.42
C TYR A 131 5.12 13.82 -5.73
N ILE A 132 3.92 13.70 -6.29
CA ILE A 132 3.06 14.83 -6.64
C ILE A 132 1.83 14.87 -5.71
N CYS A 133 1.07 13.78 -5.65
CA CYS A 133 -0.16 13.70 -4.87
C CYS A 133 -0.57 12.25 -4.62
N GLU A 134 -1.50 12.05 -3.68
CA GLU A 134 -2.23 10.79 -3.56
C GLU A 134 -3.17 10.62 -4.77
N ILE A 135 -3.30 9.39 -5.30
CA ILE A 135 -4.14 9.12 -6.49
C ILE A 135 -5.63 9.00 -6.12
N LEU A 136 -5.91 8.62 -4.88
CA LEU A 136 -7.26 8.46 -4.36
C LEU A 136 -7.38 9.27 -3.06
N ASP A 137 -8.54 9.87 -2.82
CA ASP A 137 -8.89 10.47 -1.52
C ASP A 137 -9.07 9.41 -0.41
N ASP A 138 -8.75 8.14 -0.71
CA ASP A 138 -8.70 7.04 0.24
C ASP A 138 -7.28 6.90 0.81
N HIS A 139 -7.03 7.65 1.88
CA HIS A 139 -5.78 7.61 2.63
C HIS A 139 -5.42 6.22 3.21
N SER A 140 -6.29 5.19 3.09
CA SER A 140 -5.95 3.83 3.51
C SER A 140 -5.07 3.08 2.50
N ARG A 141 -5.01 3.56 1.26
CA ARG A 141 -4.26 2.92 0.18
C ARG A 141 -2.91 3.59 -0.01
N PRO A 142 -1.80 2.87 0.15
CA PRO A 142 -0.46 3.40 -0.10
C PRO A 142 -0.17 3.48 -1.61
N ILE A 143 -0.82 4.41 -2.32
CA ILE A 143 -0.70 4.63 -3.77
C ILE A 143 -0.60 6.13 -4.08
N TRP A 144 0.45 6.54 -4.78
CA TRP A 144 0.73 7.94 -5.12
C TRP A 144 1.05 8.13 -6.59
N LYS A 145 0.75 9.32 -7.10
CA LYS A 145 1.24 9.83 -8.38
C LYS A 145 2.61 10.45 -8.15
N ALA A 146 3.57 10.10 -8.98
CA ALA A 146 4.90 10.67 -8.96
C ALA A 146 5.37 10.95 -10.39
N MET A 147 6.46 11.70 -10.50
CA MET A 147 7.12 12.00 -11.76
C MET A 147 8.56 11.51 -11.66
N ARG A 148 9.04 10.79 -12.68
CA ARG A 148 10.44 10.39 -12.74
C ARG A 148 11.33 11.61 -12.99
N ASP A 149 12.46 11.67 -12.30
CA ASP A 149 13.36 12.82 -12.39
C ASP A 149 14.23 12.78 -13.67
N ASP A 150 14.37 11.61 -14.30
CA ASP A 150 15.22 11.40 -15.48
C ASP A 150 14.57 11.77 -16.81
N ASN A 151 13.25 11.60 -16.93
CA ASN A 151 12.51 11.79 -18.18
C ASN A 151 11.15 12.47 -18.04
N ASN A 152 10.80 12.93 -16.83
CA ASN A 152 9.51 13.56 -16.51
C ASN A 152 8.26 12.71 -16.83
N LYS A 153 8.40 11.39 -17.02
CA LYS A 153 7.25 10.49 -17.20
C LYS A 153 6.48 10.38 -15.89
N MET A 154 5.16 10.55 -15.97
CA MET A 154 4.25 10.34 -14.85
C MET A 154 4.14 8.84 -14.54
N ILE A 155 4.19 8.51 -13.26
CA ILE A 155 4.17 7.14 -12.75
C ILE A 155 3.23 7.02 -11.55
N VAL A 156 2.82 5.78 -11.28
CA VAL A 156 2.13 5.38 -10.06
C VAL A 156 3.09 4.61 -9.19
N VAL A 157 3.26 5.02 -7.93
CA VAL A 157 4.05 4.30 -6.93
C VAL A 157 3.10 3.71 -5.91
N LYS A 158 3.10 2.38 -5.80
CA LYS A 158 2.25 1.61 -4.89
C LYS A 158 3.12 0.78 -3.95
N PHE A 159 2.72 0.69 -2.68
CA PHE A 159 3.26 -0.32 -1.76
C PHE A 159 2.20 -1.37 -1.45
N ALA A 160 2.53 -2.66 -1.52
CA ALA A 160 1.58 -3.72 -1.20
C ALA A 160 2.28 -4.91 -0.53
N LEU A 161 1.64 -5.53 0.46
CA LEU A 161 2.18 -6.74 1.10
C LEU A 161 2.18 -7.94 0.14
N LYS A 162 1.26 -7.96 -0.82
CA LYS A 162 1.14 -8.98 -1.86
C LYS A 162 0.83 -8.30 -3.19
N TYR A 163 1.49 -8.78 -4.25
CA TYR A 163 1.28 -8.28 -5.60
C TYR A 163 1.66 -9.35 -6.62
N ASN A 164 0.81 -9.60 -7.59
CA ASN A 164 1.11 -10.56 -8.65
C ASN A 164 1.72 -9.87 -9.88
N ALA A 165 3.03 -9.61 -9.83
CA ALA A 165 3.74 -8.96 -10.93
C ALA A 165 3.66 -9.78 -12.24
N LYS A 166 3.62 -11.11 -12.16
CA LYS A 166 3.48 -11.99 -13.33
C LYS A 166 2.15 -11.76 -14.06
N ALA A 167 1.03 -11.75 -13.32
CA ALA A 167 -0.28 -11.47 -13.90
C ALA A 167 -0.33 -10.06 -14.52
N HIS A 168 0.24 -9.07 -13.83
CA HIS A 168 0.33 -7.70 -14.33
C HIS A 168 1.10 -7.63 -15.65
N ILE A 169 2.31 -8.19 -15.71
CA ILE A 169 3.14 -8.20 -16.94
C ILE A 169 2.39 -8.87 -18.10
N ILE A 170 1.75 -10.03 -17.87
CA ILE A 170 0.97 -10.74 -18.88
C ILE A 170 -0.14 -9.84 -19.48
N CYS A 171 -0.87 -9.10 -18.65
CA CYS A 171 -1.89 -8.16 -19.13
C CYS A 171 -1.26 -6.93 -19.81
N ALA A 172 -0.18 -6.39 -19.27
CA ALA A 172 0.50 -5.21 -19.80
C ALA A 172 1.09 -5.46 -21.20
N GLU A 173 1.66 -6.63 -21.46
CA GLU A 173 2.18 -7.03 -22.80
C GLU A 173 1.11 -7.00 -23.90
N LYS A 174 -0.18 -7.10 -23.52
CA LYS A 174 -1.33 -7.00 -24.43
C LYS A 174 -2.08 -5.67 -24.31
N ASN A 175 -1.48 -4.69 -23.65
CA ASN A 175 -2.06 -3.37 -23.38
C ASN A 175 -3.32 -3.38 -22.49
N TYR A 176 -3.59 -4.49 -21.80
CA TYR A 176 -4.73 -4.67 -20.88
C TYR A 176 -4.44 -4.27 -19.44
N ALA A 177 -3.24 -3.79 -19.15
CA ALA A 177 -2.87 -3.16 -17.89
C ALA A 177 -1.88 -2.02 -18.18
N PRO A 178 -1.65 -1.09 -17.25
CA PRO A 178 -0.53 -0.15 -17.36
C PRO A 178 0.81 -0.88 -17.43
N GLU A 179 1.81 -0.30 -18.09
CA GLU A 179 3.16 -0.86 -18.11
C GLU A 179 3.73 -0.98 -16.69
N LEU A 180 4.27 -2.15 -16.32
CA LEU A 180 4.97 -2.33 -15.05
C LEU A 180 6.44 -1.90 -15.21
N LEU A 181 6.83 -0.81 -14.55
CA LEU A 181 8.15 -0.19 -14.67
C LEU A 181 9.13 -0.71 -13.62
N TYR A 182 8.64 -1.08 -12.44
CA TYR A 182 9.45 -1.61 -11.36
C TYR A 182 8.66 -2.52 -10.44
N TYR A 183 9.31 -3.57 -9.96
CA TYR A 183 8.80 -4.44 -8.91
C TYR A 183 9.96 -4.85 -8.00
N SER A 184 9.88 -4.47 -6.72
CA SER A 184 10.96 -4.72 -5.76
C SER A 184 11.17 -6.21 -5.48
N ASP A 185 12.42 -6.60 -5.26
CA ASP A 185 12.76 -7.97 -4.88
C ASP A 185 12.38 -8.31 -3.42
N GLU A 186 12.67 -9.53 -2.97
CA GLU A 186 12.38 -9.96 -1.59
C GLU A 186 13.26 -9.27 -0.54
N GLU A 187 14.48 -8.88 -0.89
CA GLU A 187 15.40 -8.22 0.04
C GLU A 187 15.01 -6.76 0.27
N GLU A 188 14.59 -6.06 -0.80
CA GLU A 188 13.93 -4.77 -0.68
C GLU A 188 12.64 -4.87 0.13
N ALA A 189 11.79 -5.87 -0.14
CA ALA A 189 10.56 -6.04 0.61
C ALA A 189 10.81 -6.18 2.12
N LYS A 190 11.83 -6.94 2.52
CA LYS A 190 12.25 -7.07 3.92
C LYS A 190 12.66 -5.72 4.53
N ARG A 191 13.43 -4.90 3.80
CA ARG A 191 13.80 -3.53 4.24
C ARG A 191 12.59 -2.61 4.35
N LEU A 192 11.55 -2.86 3.58
CA LEU A 192 10.28 -2.13 3.57
C LEU A 192 9.22 -2.73 4.53
N GLY A 193 9.64 -3.53 5.50
CA GLY A 193 8.71 -4.11 6.48
C GLY A 193 7.73 -5.12 5.87
N GLY A 194 8.13 -5.81 4.81
CA GLY A 194 7.33 -6.79 4.08
C GLY A 194 6.53 -6.21 2.90
N TYR A 195 6.53 -4.90 2.70
CA TYR A 195 5.86 -4.29 1.55
C TYR A 195 6.72 -4.40 0.29
N LYS A 196 6.09 -4.80 -0.82
CA LYS A 196 6.64 -4.65 -2.16
C LYS A 196 6.42 -3.23 -2.65
N MET A 197 7.42 -2.65 -3.30
CA MET A 197 7.29 -1.43 -4.08
C MET A 197 6.97 -1.79 -5.53
N ILE A 198 5.89 -1.23 -6.05
CA ILE A 198 5.40 -1.44 -7.41
C ILE A 198 5.32 -0.07 -8.08
N ILE A 199 6.07 0.11 -9.16
CA ILE A 199 6.00 1.32 -9.99
C ILE A 199 5.46 0.95 -11.35
N MET A 200 4.42 1.64 -11.79
CA MET A 200 3.78 1.42 -13.08
C MET A 200 3.51 2.74 -13.79
N GLU A 201 3.23 2.66 -15.08
CA GLU A 201 2.80 3.80 -15.88
C GLU A 201 1.57 4.48 -15.26
N TYR A 202 1.58 5.81 -15.25
CA TYR A 202 0.39 6.59 -14.99
C TYR A 202 -0.42 6.76 -16.26
N ILE A 203 -1.69 6.39 -16.19
CA ILE A 203 -2.67 6.57 -17.26
C ILE A 203 -3.68 7.58 -16.77
N ASP A 204 -3.92 8.61 -17.58
CA ASP A 204 -4.93 9.65 -17.30
C ASP A 204 -6.34 9.15 -17.62
N GLY A 205 -6.68 8.00 -17.03
CA GLY A 205 -7.96 7.33 -17.17
C GLY A 205 -8.85 7.52 -15.94
N ILE A 206 -10.13 7.17 -16.08
CA ILE A 206 -11.10 7.20 -14.98
C ILE A 206 -11.57 5.77 -14.73
N SER A 207 -11.72 5.38 -13.46
CA SER A 207 -12.25 4.04 -13.15
C SER A 207 -13.65 3.84 -13.72
N LEU A 208 -13.96 2.62 -14.13
CA LEU A 208 -15.26 2.28 -14.70
C LEU A 208 -16.40 2.61 -13.73
N ALA A 209 -16.19 2.39 -12.43
CA ALA A 209 -17.16 2.78 -11.39
C ALA A 209 -17.51 4.28 -11.47
N ARG A 210 -16.51 5.15 -11.59
CA ARG A 210 -16.72 6.60 -11.69
C ARG A 210 -17.37 7.00 -13.01
N LYS A 211 -16.95 6.40 -14.14
CA LYS A 211 -17.58 6.68 -15.44
C LYS A 211 -19.04 6.24 -15.48
N PHE A 212 -19.35 5.07 -14.94
CA PHE A 212 -20.72 4.57 -14.84
C PHE A 212 -21.60 5.54 -14.03
N ASN A 213 -21.13 5.94 -12.84
CA ASN A 213 -21.87 6.89 -11.98
C ASN A 213 -22.09 8.28 -12.63
N ARG A 214 -21.22 8.67 -13.57
CA ARG A 214 -21.34 9.94 -14.30
C ARG A 214 -22.11 9.80 -15.63
N GLY A 215 -22.52 8.59 -16.03
CA GLY A 215 -23.15 8.35 -17.33
C GLY A 215 -22.21 8.59 -18.52
N GLU A 216 -20.90 8.42 -18.33
CA GLU A 216 -19.87 8.74 -19.34
C GLU A 216 -19.44 7.51 -20.16
N ILE A 217 -20.21 6.43 -20.14
CA ILE A 217 -19.92 5.24 -20.95
C ILE A 217 -20.40 5.52 -22.37
N LYS A 218 -19.47 5.52 -23.32
CA LYS A 218 -19.76 5.81 -24.73
C LYS A 218 -20.34 4.59 -25.41
N THR A 219 -21.21 4.82 -26.39
CA THR A 219 -21.73 3.75 -27.27
C THR A 219 -20.60 3.03 -28.02
N LYS A 220 -19.56 3.77 -28.44
CA LYS A 220 -18.33 3.22 -29.01
C LYS A 220 -17.34 2.88 -27.89
N ASN A 221 -17.44 1.69 -27.33
CA ASN A 221 -16.51 1.17 -26.33
C ASN A 221 -16.15 -0.30 -26.60
N ASN A 222 -14.97 -0.72 -26.14
CA ASN A 222 -14.51 -2.11 -26.14
C ASN A 222 -14.26 -2.61 -24.70
N ILE A 223 -14.85 -1.96 -23.69
CA ILE A 223 -14.53 -2.20 -22.27
C ILE A 223 -14.73 -3.67 -21.91
N TYR A 224 -15.92 -4.21 -22.21
CA TYR A 224 -16.23 -5.62 -21.92
C TYR A 224 -15.31 -6.58 -22.67
N ALA A 225 -15.04 -6.31 -23.96
CA ALA A 225 -14.20 -7.16 -24.79
C ALA A 225 -12.76 -7.20 -24.26
N ASP A 226 -12.19 -6.06 -23.89
CA ASP A 226 -10.85 -5.95 -23.31
C ASP A 226 -10.76 -6.70 -21.98
N VAL A 227 -11.75 -6.54 -21.08
CA VAL A 227 -11.77 -7.26 -19.79
C VAL A 227 -11.92 -8.77 -20.00
N LYS A 228 -12.79 -9.20 -20.92
CA LYS A 228 -12.99 -10.62 -21.26
C LYS A 228 -11.70 -11.27 -21.77
N GLU A 229 -11.01 -10.62 -22.71
CA GLU A 229 -9.75 -11.13 -23.23
C GLU A 229 -8.65 -11.12 -22.15
N SER A 230 -8.64 -10.15 -21.25
CA SER A 230 -7.74 -10.13 -20.09
C SER A 230 -7.95 -11.34 -19.17
N MET A 231 -9.22 -11.67 -18.86
CA MET A 231 -9.55 -12.83 -18.04
C MET A 231 -9.10 -14.13 -18.71
N LYS A 232 -9.37 -14.26 -20.01
CA LYS A 232 -8.91 -15.41 -20.79
C LYS A 232 -7.38 -15.55 -20.73
N LEU A 233 -6.65 -14.44 -20.93
CA LEU A 233 -5.18 -14.42 -20.88
C LEU A 233 -4.63 -14.95 -19.54
N LEU A 234 -5.23 -14.52 -18.43
CA LEU A 234 -4.85 -14.95 -17.09
C LEU A 234 -5.23 -16.41 -16.84
N HIS A 235 -6.45 -16.80 -17.21
CA HIS A 235 -6.98 -18.14 -17.00
C HIS A 235 -6.21 -19.20 -17.77
N ASP A 236 -5.76 -18.89 -18.99
CA ASP A 236 -4.88 -19.73 -19.82
C ASP A 236 -3.52 -19.99 -19.15
N LYS A 237 -3.08 -19.09 -18.26
CA LYS A 237 -1.86 -19.22 -17.45
C LYS A 237 -2.13 -19.74 -16.03
N ASN A 238 -3.33 -20.25 -15.79
CA ASN A 238 -3.81 -20.74 -14.50
C ASN A 238 -3.83 -19.69 -13.38
N LEU A 239 -3.97 -18.41 -13.75
CA LEU A 239 -4.10 -17.28 -12.83
C LEU A 239 -5.56 -16.85 -12.73
N VAL A 240 -5.97 -16.40 -11.55
CA VAL A 240 -7.28 -15.83 -11.22
C VAL A 240 -7.04 -14.39 -10.80
N PHE A 241 -7.80 -13.44 -11.33
CA PHE A 241 -7.68 -12.02 -10.99
C PHE A 241 -8.23 -11.73 -9.59
N ALA A 242 -9.31 -12.43 -9.22
CA ALA A 242 -9.95 -12.51 -7.91
C ALA A 242 -10.69 -11.25 -7.44
N ASP A 243 -10.32 -10.06 -7.91
CA ASP A 243 -10.95 -8.79 -7.52
C ASP A 243 -11.49 -8.00 -8.72
N LEU A 244 -12.13 -8.68 -9.68
CA LEU A 244 -12.64 -8.07 -10.91
C LEU A 244 -13.89 -7.22 -10.62
N ARG A 245 -13.68 -5.97 -10.23
CA ARG A 245 -14.73 -5.01 -9.92
C ARG A 245 -14.52 -3.70 -10.66
N THR A 246 -15.59 -2.94 -10.86
CA THR A 246 -15.56 -1.67 -11.61
C THR A 246 -14.57 -0.62 -11.08
N PRO A 247 -14.17 -0.57 -9.79
CA PRO A 247 -13.09 0.32 -9.34
C PRO A 247 -11.70 -0.12 -9.82
N ASN A 248 -11.50 -1.40 -10.10
CA ASN A 248 -10.23 -2.01 -10.54
C ASN A 248 -10.13 -2.11 -12.07
N ILE A 249 -11.05 -1.48 -12.79
CA ILE A 249 -11.02 -1.34 -14.25
C ILE A 249 -10.84 0.15 -14.54
N LEU A 250 -9.68 0.52 -15.09
CA LEU A 250 -9.41 1.86 -15.59
C LEU A 250 -9.90 1.97 -17.03
N VAL A 251 -10.64 3.03 -17.35
CA VAL A 251 -11.08 3.31 -18.71
C VAL A 251 -10.19 4.39 -19.31
N ASP A 252 -9.47 3.99 -20.35
CA ASP A 252 -8.59 4.84 -21.14
C ASP A 252 -9.27 5.17 -22.49
N GLU A 253 -9.01 6.35 -23.03
CA GLU A 253 -9.60 6.78 -24.30
C GLU A 253 -8.53 6.83 -25.40
N ILE A 254 -8.62 5.86 -26.32
CA ILE A 254 -7.65 5.70 -27.41
C ILE A 254 -8.41 5.88 -28.73
N ASP A 255 -8.01 6.88 -29.53
CA ASP A 255 -8.62 7.20 -30.82
C ASP A 255 -10.16 7.36 -30.76
N GLY A 256 -10.64 7.98 -29.69
CA GLY A 256 -12.07 8.20 -29.42
C GLY A 256 -12.85 6.94 -29.03
N CYS A 257 -12.17 5.82 -28.74
CA CYS A 257 -12.76 4.58 -28.26
C CYS A 257 -12.36 4.32 -26.80
N GLN A 258 -13.34 3.98 -25.96
CA GLN A 258 -13.08 3.60 -24.58
C GLN A 258 -12.54 2.16 -24.51
N ARG A 259 -11.36 2.02 -23.91
CA ARG A 259 -10.64 0.76 -23.71
C ARG A 259 -10.47 0.49 -22.23
N ALA A 260 -10.47 -0.78 -21.83
CA ALA A 260 -10.29 -1.16 -20.45
C ALA A 260 -8.86 -1.59 -20.15
N LYS A 261 -8.37 -1.19 -18.98
CA LYS A 261 -7.12 -1.66 -18.39
C LYS A 261 -7.36 -2.11 -16.96
N LEU A 262 -6.94 -3.32 -16.63
CA LEU A 262 -6.98 -3.85 -15.28
C LEU A 262 -5.90 -3.18 -14.42
N ILE A 263 -6.27 -2.84 -13.20
CA ILE A 263 -5.37 -2.34 -12.16
C ILE A 263 -5.61 -3.14 -10.87
N ASP A 264 -4.70 -3.04 -9.90
CA ASP A 264 -4.84 -3.69 -8.58
C ASP A 264 -4.74 -5.23 -8.61
N PHE A 265 -3.53 -5.75 -8.92
CA PHE A 265 -3.23 -7.19 -8.98
C PHE A 265 -2.87 -7.83 -7.62
N ASP A 266 -3.29 -7.22 -6.51
CA ASP A 266 -2.87 -7.62 -5.15
C ASP A 266 -3.43 -8.98 -4.74
N TRP A 267 -4.63 -9.31 -5.25
CA TRP A 267 -5.36 -10.53 -4.89
C TRP A 267 -5.20 -11.63 -5.95
N CYS A 268 -4.55 -11.31 -7.06
CA CYS A 268 -4.33 -12.25 -8.14
C CYS A 268 -3.46 -13.42 -7.68
N GLY A 269 -3.82 -14.63 -8.08
CA GLY A 269 -3.10 -15.83 -7.66
C GLY A 269 -3.40 -17.04 -8.52
N VAL A 270 -2.82 -18.17 -8.15
CA VAL A 270 -2.96 -19.44 -8.85
C VAL A 270 -4.29 -20.10 -8.50
N HIS A 271 -5.01 -20.55 -9.53
CA HIS A 271 -6.28 -21.27 -9.41
C HIS A 271 -6.16 -22.50 -8.51
N ASN A 272 -7.10 -22.65 -7.56
CA ASN A 272 -7.17 -23.74 -6.58
C ASN A 272 -5.92 -23.89 -5.67
N GLN A 273 -5.09 -22.86 -5.57
CA GLN A 273 -3.90 -22.87 -4.73
C GLN A 273 -3.85 -21.65 -3.82
N ASP A 274 -3.89 -20.45 -4.40
CA ASP A 274 -3.92 -19.21 -3.63
C ASP A 274 -5.31 -18.97 -3.05
N ARG A 275 -5.38 -18.06 -2.06
CA ARG A 275 -6.59 -17.81 -1.27
C ARG A 275 -6.90 -16.34 -1.18
N TYR A 276 -8.19 -16.04 -1.09
CA TYR A 276 -8.67 -14.71 -0.74
C TYR A 276 -8.11 -14.25 0.62
N PRO A 277 -7.91 -12.93 0.81
CA PRO A 277 -7.48 -12.41 2.10
C PRO A 277 -8.52 -12.67 3.20
N LEU A 278 -8.09 -12.59 4.46
CA LEU A 278 -9.00 -12.69 5.60
C LEU A 278 -9.83 -11.41 5.79
N SER A 279 -9.32 -10.28 5.33
CA SER A 279 -9.88 -8.94 5.48
C SER A 279 -10.89 -8.56 4.40
N MET A 280 -11.57 -9.53 3.78
CA MET A 280 -12.57 -9.25 2.75
C MET A 280 -13.70 -8.39 3.30
N ASN A 281 -14.18 -7.44 2.51
CA ASN A 281 -15.32 -6.62 2.90
C ASN A 281 -16.62 -7.45 2.80
N PRO A 282 -17.33 -7.70 3.91
CA PRO A 282 -18.55 -8.52 3.90
C PRO A 282 -19.75 -7.80 3.29
N LYS A 283 -19.66 -6.50 3.01
CA LYS A 283 -20.74 -5.70 2.40
C LYS A 283 -20.80 -5.84 0.87
N ILE A 284 -19.82 -6.47 0.26
CA ILE A 284 -19.80 -6.74 -1.19
C ILE A 284 -20.53 -8.05 -1.45
N SER A 285 -21.39 -8.06 -2.47
CA SER A 285 -22.01 -9.28 -2.97
C SER A 285 -20.97 -10.09 -3.75
N TRP A 286 -20.18 -10.90 -3.05
CA TRP A 286 -19.16 -11.73 -3.69
C TRP A 286 -19.78 -12.91 -4.47
N PRO A 287 -19.10 -13.44 -5.51
CA PRO A 287 -19.51 -14.65 -6.20
C PRO A 287 -19.77 -15.83 -5.24
N TYR A 288 -20.67 -16.72 -5.62
CA TYR A 288 -20.98 -17.90 -4.82
C TYR A 288 -19.72 -18.70 -4.48
N GLY A 289 -19.55 -19.08 -3.21
CA GLY A 289 -18.38 -19.82 -2.72
C GLY A 289 -17.21 -18.94 -2.27
N VAL A 290 -17.18 -17.66 -2.65
CA VAL A 290 -16.17 -16.70 -2.18
C VAL A 290 -16.43 -16.34 -0.72
N LYS A 291 -15.43 -16.56 0.12
CA LYS A 291 -15.41 -16.20 1.55
C LYS A 291 -13.97 -15.98 2.00
N PRO A 292 -13.73 -15.36 3.18
CA PRO A 292 -12.39 -15.21 3.72
C PRO A 292 -11.60 -16.54 3.68
N TYR A 293 -10.40 -16.49 3.12
CA TYR A 293 -9.49 -17.64 2.96
C TYR A 293 -9.98 -18.78 2.03
N ALA A 294 -11.06 -18.59 1.27
CA ALA A 294 -11.45 -19.53 0.21
C ALA A 294 -10.37 -19.57 -0.89
N LEU A 295 -10.30 -20.71 -1.59
CA LEU A 295 -9.42 -20.86 -2.75
C LEU A 295 -9.86 -19.94 -3.88
N LEU A 296 -8.90 -19.41 -4.65
CA LEU A 296 -9.18 -18.65 -5.85
C LEU A 296 -9.67 -19.58 -6.97
N GLN A 297 -10.84 -19.29 -7.53
CA GLN A 297 -11.43 -20.07 -8.62
C GLN A 297 -11.68 -19.19 -9.84
N LYS A 298 -11.39 -19.72 -11.04
CA LYS A 298 -11.63 -19.02 -12.31
C LYS A 298 -13.10 -18.63 -12.46
N ASP A 299 -14.01 -19.48 -11.95
CA ASP A 299 -15.45 -19.22 -11.96
C ASP A 299 -15.84 -17.96 -11.20
N HIS A 300 -15.05 -17.53 -10.20
CA HIS A 300 -15.29 -16.27 -9.50
C HIS A 300 -15.08 -15.07 -10.44
N ASP A 301 -14.01 -15.08 -11.26
CA ASP A 301 -13.78 -14.04 -12.27
C ASP A 301 -14.87 -14.09 -13.35
N LEU A 302 -15.32 -15.29 -13.76
CA LEU A 302 -16.40 -15.44 -14.74
C LEU A 302 -17.74 -14.90 -14.22
N THR A 303 -18.01 -15.05 -12.92
CA THR A 303 -19.20 -14.47 -12.28
C THR A 303 -19.15 -12.95 -12.34
N TRP A 304 -18.02 -12.35 -11.95
CA TRP A 304 -17.81 -10.91 -12.09
C TRP A 304 -17.88 -10.42 -13.53
N LEU A 305 -17.36 -11.19 -14.48
CA LEU A 305 -17.41 -10.86 -15.90
C LEU A 305 -18.86 -10.85 -16.41
N ASN A 306 -19.71 -11.78 -15.96
CA ASN A 306 -21.13 -11.76 -16.28
C ASN A 306 -21.83 -10.54 -15.68
N GLU A 307 -21.55 -10.19 -14.42
CA GLU A 307 -22.10 -8.96 -13.83
C GLU A 307 -21.67 -7.70 -14.58
N LEU A 308 -20.41 -7.64 -15.00
CA LEU A 308 -19.90 -6.55 -15.84
C LEU A 308 -20.63 -6.45 -17.18
N LYS A 309 -20.99 -7.61 -17.76
CA LYS A 309 -21.75 -7.66 -19.01
C LYS A 309 -23.15 -7.07 -18.87
N GLU A 310 -23.83 -7.35 -17.75
CA GLU A 310 -25.17 -6.82 -17.48
C GLU A 310 -25.15 -5.33 -17.11
N LEU A 311 -24.00 -4.83 -16.64
CA LEU A 311 -23.81 -3.43 -16.28
C LEU A 311 -23.60 -2.51 -17.50
N LEU A 312 -22.95 -3.00 -18.55
CA LEU A 312 -22.51 -2.24 -19.74
C LEU A 312 -23.53 -2.30 -20.88
#